data_AF-A0A523K938-F1
#
_entry.id   AF-A0A523K938-F1
#
_cell.length_a   1.000
_cell.length_b   1.000
_cell.length_c   1.000
_cell.angle_alpha   90.00
_cell.angle_beta   90.00
_cell.angle_gamma   90.00
#
_symmetry.space_group_name_H-M   'P 1'
#
loop_
_entity.id
_entity.type
_entity.pdbx_description
1 polymer ?
#
loop_
_entity_poly.entity_id
_entity_poly.type
_entity_poly.pdbx_seq_one_letter_code
_entity_poly.pdbx_strand_id
1 'polypeptide(L)' 'MTGDALADALGVTHPPADDDARIVSLVPSITELLFHLGLGSRVVGRTTFCVHPEEAVSSVPRVGGTKELRI' A
#
# COMPACT_ATOMS: atom_id res chain seq x y z
N MET A 1 -11.93 13.65 12.80
CA MET A 1 -12.95 12.64 13.13
C MET A 1 -12.27 11.30 13.10
N THR A 2 -11.96 10.71 14.25
CA THR A 2 -11.40 9.36 14.32
C THR A 2 -12.55 8.40 13.96
N GLY A 3 -12.52 7.84 12.76
CA GLY A 3 -13.56 6.90 12.32
C GLY A 3 -13.59 5.64 13.18
N ASP A 4 -14.73 4.95 13.16
CA ASP A 4 -14.87 3.66 13.82
C ASP A 4 -13.87 2.64 13.23
N ALA A 5 -13.46 1.66 14.05
CA ALA A 5 -12.57 0.61 13.62
C ALA A 5 -13.24 -0.27 12.55
N LEU A 6 -12.48 -0.64 11.52
CA LEU A 6 -12.97 -1.42 10.38
C LEU A 6 -12.38 -2.84 10.39
N ALA A 7 -13.18 -3.84 10.02
CA ALA A 7 -12.71 -5.22 9.90
C ALA A 7 -12.16 -5.50 8.50
N ASP A 8 -11.02 -6.19 8.42
CA ASP A 8 -10.46 -6.69 7.16
C ASP A 8 -11.14 -8.00 6.70
N ALA A 9 -10.67 -8.56 5.58
CA ALA A 9 -11.25 -9.78 4.99
C ALA A 9 -11.08 -11.05 5.85
N LEU A 10 -10.19 -11.03 6.85
CA LEU A 10 -10.02 -12.11 7.82
C LEU A 10 -10.82 -11.85 9.11
N GLY A 11 -11.56 -10.73 9.18
CA GLY A 11 -12.32 -10.31 10.35
C GLY A 11 -11.48 -9.62 11.42
N VAL A 12 -10.21 -9.30 11.14
CA VAL A 12 -9.36 -8.57 12.10
C VAL A 12 -9.74 -7.09 12.06
N THR A 13 -9.98 -6.50 13.23
CA THR A 13 -10.41 -5.11 13.35
C THR A 13 -9.22 -4.18 13.50
N HIS A 14 -9.19 -3.10 12.70
CA HIS A 14 -8.12 -2.10 12.68
C HIS A 14 -8.69 -0.69 12.88
N PRO A 15 -8.09 0.14 13.76
CA PRO A 15 -8.44 1.55 13.81
C PRO A 15 -8.02 2.24 12.49
N PRO A 16 -8.72 3.30 12.06
CA PRO A 16 -8.27 4.10 10.92
C PRO A 16 -6.86 4.64 11.16
N ALA A 17 -6.05 4.62 10.12
CA ALA A 17 -4.75 5.29 10.14
C ALA A 17 -4.93 6.81 10.19
N ASP A 18 -3.94 7.51 10.73
CA ASP A 18 -3.91 8.97 10.76
C ASP A 18 -3.55 9.58 9.38
N ASP A 19 -3.50 10.90 9.33
CA ASP A 19 -3.19 11.64 8.09
C ASP A 19 -1.74 11.40 7.61
N ASP A 20 -0.86 10.90 8.47
CA ASP A 20 0.56 10.63 8.20
C ASP A 20 0.85 9.16 7.85
N ALA A 21 -0.19 8.39 7.53
CA ALA A 21 -0.09 6.98 7.18
C ALA A 21 0.95 6.71 6.07
N ARG A 22 1.90 5.81 6.37
CA ARG A 22 2.89 5.29 5.40
C ARG A 22 2.48 3.89 4.95
N ILE A 23 2.32 3.70 3.66
CA ILE A 23 1.75 2.49 3.08
C ILE A 23 2.83 1.63 2.43
N VAL A 24 2.91 0.37 2.82
CA VAL A 24 3.64 -0.67 2.09
C VAL A 24 2.61 -1.58 1.43
N SER A 25 2.59 -1.64 0.11
CA SER A 25 1.65 -2.49 -0.65
C SER A 25 2.35 -3.69 -1.27
N LEU A 26 1.86 -4.88 -0.96
CA LEU A 26 2.46 -6.13 -1.41
C LEU A 26 1.76 -6.77 -2.61
N VAL A 27 0.63 -6.20 -3.03
CA VAL A 27 -0.25 -6.77 -4.05
C VAL A 27 -0.32 -5.81 -5.25
N PRO A 28 0.05 -6.23 -6.47
CA PRO A 28 0.08 -5.35 -7.64
C PRO A 28 -1.22 -4.60 -7.90
N SER A 29 -2.38 -5.29 -7.84
CA SER A 29 -3.69 -4.67 -8.08
C SER A 29 -4.08 -3.65 -7.01
N ILE A 30 -3.70 -3.88 -5.75
CA ILE A 30 -3.95 -2.92 -4.66
C ILE A 30 -3.03 -1.71 -4.82
N THR A 31 -1.76 -1.92 -5.19
CA THR A 31 -0.84 -0.82 -5.47
C THR A 31 -1.38 0.10 -6.55
N GLU A 32 -1.86 -0.47 -7.66
CA GLU A 32 -2.47 0.30 -8.75
C GLU A 32 -3.73 1.07 -8.29
N LEU A 33 -4.57 0.45 -7.47
CA LEU A 33 -5.75 1.10 -6.89
C LEU A 33 -5.37 2.30 -6.02
N LEU A 34 -4.32 2.19 -5.19
CA LEU A 34 -3.85 3.30 -4.34
C LEU A 34 -3.44 4.52 -5.18
N PHE A 35 -2.80 4.31 -6.34
CA PHE A 35 -2.48 5.40 -7.26
C PHE A 35 -3.73 6.03 -7.87
N HIS A 36 -4.70 5.22 -8.30
CA HIS A 36 -5.98 5.72 -8.82
C HIS A 36 -6.77 6.53 -7.79
N LEU A 37 -6.64 6.20 -6.50
CA LEU A 37 -7.26 6.94 -5.40
C LEU A 37 -6.48 8.20 -4.98
N GLY A 38 -5.37 8.52 -5.64
CA GLY A 38 -4.54 9.68 -5.30
C GLY A 38 -3.68 9.50 -4.05
N LEU A 39 -3.54 8.27 -3.55
CA LEU A 39 -2.77 7.94 -2.34
C LEU A 39 -1.30 7.59 -2.63
N GLY A 40 -0.86 7.73 -3.88
CA GLY A 40 0.49 7.36 -4.32
C GLY A 40 1.62 8.00 -3.51
N SER A 41 1.45 9.24 -3.05
CA SER A 41 2.43 9.95 -2.22
C SER A 41 2.65 9.33 -0.83
N ARG A 42 1.70 8.51 -0.37
CA ARG A 42 1.77 7.78 0.91
C ARG A 42 2.38 6.38 0.75
N VAL A 43 2.60 5.91 -0.48
CA VAL A 43 3.19 4.59 -0.74
C VAL A 43 4.71 4.67 -0.61
N VAL A 44 5.24 4.08 0.45
CA VAL A 44 6.68 4.09 0.78
C VAL A 44 7.39 2.77 0.43
N GLY A 45 6.64 1.74 0.02
CA GLY A 45 7.21 0.46 -0.37
C GLY A 45 6.25 -0.37 -1.21
N ARG A 46 6.81 -1.09 -2.18
CA ARG A 46 6.08 -1.99 -3.07
C ARG A 46 6.86 -3.27 -3.37
N THR A 47 6.20 -4.30 -3.91
CA THR A 47 6.92 -5.49 -4.41
C THR A 47 7.48 -5.27 -5.81
N THR A 48 8.44 -6.11 -6.22
CA THR A 48 8.98 -6.09 -7.59
C THR A 48 7.92 -6.27 -8.68
N PHE A 49 6.79 -6.92 -8.35
CA PHE A 49 5.67 -7.17 -9.27
C PHE A 49 4.71 -5.98 -9.44
N CYS A 50 4.82 -4.94 -8.61
CA CYS A 50 4.05 -3.71 -8.80
C CYS A 50 4.74 -2.87 -9.87
N VAL A 51 4.26 -2.98 -11.12
CA VAL A 51 4.83 -2.32 -12.31
C VAL A 51 3.91 -1.25 -12.91
N HIS A 52 2.69 -1.10 -12.38
CA HIS A 52 1.70 -0.12 -12.85
C HIS A 52 1.24 0.81 -11.73
N PRO A 53 0.93 2.09 -12.05
CA PRO A 53 1.28 2.78 -13.30
C PRO A 53 2.80 3.06 -13.34
N GLU A 54 3.45 2.81 -14.47
CA GLU A 54 4.92 2.69 -14.59
C GLU A 54 5.68 3.89 -14.04
N GLU A 55 5.30 5.11 -14.45
CA GLU A 55 5.94 6.34 -13.99
C GLU A 55 5.79 6.52 -12.47
N ALA A 56 4.61 6.21 -11.92
CA ALA A 56 4.31 6.47 -10.52
C ALA A 56 4.95 5.44 -9.57
N VAL A 57 5.03 4.17 -9.97
CA VAL A 57 5.70 3.14 -9.14
C VAL A 57 7.23 3.20 -9.24
N SER A 58 7.77 3.88 -10.26
CA SER A 58 9.21 3.98 -10.47
C SER A 58 9.94 4.68 -9.30
N SER A 59 9.27 5.63 -8.65
CA SER A 59 9.78 6.35 -7.48
C SER A 59 9.58 5.61 -6.15
N VAL A 60 8.85 4.49 -6.14
CA VAL A 60 8.55 3.74 -4.90
C VAL A 60 9.57 2.61 -4.69
N PRO A 61 10.27 2.57 -3.54
CA PRO A 61 11.23 1.53 -3.21
C PRO A 61 10.65 0.11 -3.32
N ARG A 62 11.48 -0.83 -3.79
CA ARG A 62 11.19 -2.27 -3.78
C ARG A 62 11.52 -2.85 -2.42
N VAL A 63 10.52 -3.38 -1.72
CA VAL A 63 10.70 -4.05 -0.42
C VAL A 63 10.82 -5.58 -0.54
N GLY A 64 11.05 -6.09 -1.75
CA GLY A 64 11.22 -7.52 -2.04
C GLY A 64 10.16 -8.11 -2.98
N GLY A 65 10.03 -9.44 -2.96
CA GLY A 65 9.04 -10.20 -3.73
C GLY A 65 7.85 -10.61 -2.86
N THR A 66 6.80 -11.17 -3.47
CA THR A 66 5.57 -11.63 -2.77
C THR A 66 5.79 -12.74 -1.74
N LYS A 67 6.99 -13.35 -1.68
CA LYS A 67 7.34 -14.42 -0.75
C LYS A 67 8.59 -14.12 0.10
N GLU A 68 9.34 -13.08 -0.24
CA GLU A 68 10.57 -12.67 0.44
C GLU A 68 10.58 -11.15 0.58
N LEU A 69 10.22 -10.68 1.78
CA LEU A 69 10.26 -9.27 2.16
C LEU A 69 11.63 -8.94 2.74
N ARG A 70 12.22 -7.84 2.28
CA ARG A 70 13.40 -7.22 2.90
C ARG A 70 12.99 -5.82 3.33
N ILE A 71 12.68 -5.68 4.62
CA ILE A 71 12.19 -4.47 5.29
C ILE A 71 13.17 -4.09 6.39
#